data_AF-A0A7C3NRL9-F1
#
_entry.id   AF-A0A7C3NRL9-F1
#
_cell.length_a   1.000
_cell.length_b   1.000
_cell.length_c   1.000
_cell.angle_alpha   90.00
_cell.angle_beta   90.00
_cell.angle_gamma   90.00
#
_symmetry.space_group_name_H-M   'P 1'
#
loop_
_entity.id
_entity.type
_entity.pdbx_description
1 polymer ?
#
loop_
_entity_poly.entity_id
_entity_poly.type
_entity_poly.pdbx_seq_one_letter_code
_entity_poly.pdbx_strand_id
1 'polypeptide(L)' 'KALLDRTQKPTAEDIEEAVSGNICRCTGYNKIVDAIHLAAERMAGSKEQGARQRA' A
#
# COMPACT_ATOMS: atom_id res chain seq x y z
N LYS A 1 10.51 1.04 -9.96
CA LYS A 1 9.09 1.45 -10.01
C LYS A 1 8.28 0.42 -9.24
N ALA A 2 7.47 0.87 -8.29
CA ALA A 2 6.62 0.04 -7.45
C ALA A 2 5.18 -0.04 -7.99
N LEU A 3 4.27 -0.68 -7.26
CA LEU A 3 2.85 -0.83 -7.64
C LEU A 3 2.14 0.53 -7.79
N LEU A 4 2.21 1.38 -6.77
CA LEU A 4 1.49 2.67 -6.74
C LEU A 4 2.06 3.74 -7.69
N ASP A 5 3.28 3.53 -8.22
CA ASP A 5 3.82 4.35 -9.32
C ASP A 5 3.09 4.07 -10.65
N ARG A 6 2.40 2.94 -10.75
CA ARG A 6 1.74 2.44 -11.97
C ARG A 6 0.22 2.62 -11.91
N THR A 7 -0.38 2.37 -10.75
CA THR A 7 -1.83 2.49 -10.55
C THR A 7 -2.17 3.02 -9.16
N GLN A 8 -3.03 4.02 -9.08
CA GLN A 8 -3.57 4.55 -7.81
C GLN A 8 -4.85 3.82 -7.36
N LYS A 9 -5.29 2.81 -8.12
CA LYS A 9 -6.47 1.98 -7.81
C LYS A 9 -6.13 0.50 -8.03
N PRO A 10 -5.13 -0.06 -7.33
CA PRO A 10 -4.81 -1.49 -7.45
C PRO A 10 -5.97 -2.34 -6.93
N THR A 11 -6.14 -3.55 -7.45
CA THR A 11 -7.00 -4.57 -6.84
C THR A 11 -6.29 -5.27 -5.68
N ALA A 12 -6.99 -6.12 -4.93
CA ALA A 12 -6.36 -6.93 -3.88
C ALA A 12 -5.32 -7.88 -4.48
N GLU A 13 -5.63 -8.51 -5.61
CA GLU A 13 -4.73 -9.42 -6.33
C GLU A 13 -3.46 -8.71 -6.80
N ASP A 14 -3.58 -7.48 -7.33
CA ASP A 14 -2.43 -6.66 -7.72
C ASP A 14 -1.49 -6.41 -6.52
N ILE A 15 -2.06 -6.16 -5.35
CA ILE A 15 -1.30 -5.91 -4.12
C ILE A 15 -0.63 -7.19 -3.64
N GLU A 16 -1.35 -8.31 -3.60
CA GLU A 16 -0.83 -9.61 -3.19
C GLU A 16 0.34 -10.06 -4.07
N GLU A 17 0.21 -9.94 -5.40
CA GLU A 17 1.29 -10.24 -6.32
C GLU A 17 2.50 -9.33 -6.05
N ALA A 18 2.27 -8.02 -5.89
CA ALA A 18 3.33 -7.04 -5.66
C ALA A 18 4.08 -7.25 -4.33
N VAL A 19 3.42 -7.80 -3.31
CA VAL A 19 4.04 -8.06 -1.99
C VAL A 19 4.48 -9.50 -1.80
N SER A 20 4.20 -10.42 -2.73
CA SER A 20 4.50 -11.85 -2.63
C SER A 20 5.98 -12.18 -2.31
N GLY A 21 6.91 -11.32 -2.73
CA GLY A 21 8.34 -11.44 -2.42
C GLY A 21 8.76 -10.91 -1.03
N ASN A 22 7.85 -10.34 -0.25
CA ASN A 22 8.12 -9.72 1.06
C ASN A 22 7.55 -10.59 2.18
N ILE A 23 8.40 -11.40 2.82
CA ILE A 23 7.95 -12.34 3.86
C ILE A 23 7.49 -11.60 5.10
N CYS A 24 6.24 -11.84 5.51
CA CYS A 24 5.69 -11.40 6.79
C CYS A 24 5.26 -12.60 7.63
N ARG A 25 5.64 -12.63 8.93
CA ARG A 25 5.31 -13.74 9.84
C ARG A 25 4.17 -13.45 10.81
N CYS A 26 3.76 -12.19 10.95
CA CYS A 26 2.86 -11.77 12.03
C CYS A 26 1.41 -11.56 11.56
N THR A 27 1.21 -10.83 10.45
CA THR A 27 -0.10 -10.26 10.10
C THR A 27 -0.95 -11.12 9.18
N GLY A 28 -0.35 -12.15 8.55
CA GLY A 28 -1.03 -12.95 7.52
C GLY A 28 -1.43 -12.14 6.27
N TYR A 29 -0.72 -11.05 5.97
CA TYR A 29 -0.88 -10.19 4.78
C TYR A 29 -2.14 -9.33 4.68
N ASN A 30 -3.27 -9.71 5.28
CA ASN A 30 -4.53 -8.94 5.19
C ASN A 30 -4.36 -7.46 5.56
N LYS A 31 -3.66 -7.16 6.68
CA LYS A 31 -3.43 -5.78 7.12
C LYS A 31 -2.46 -5.00 6.22
N ILE A 32 -1.61 -5.70 5.47
CA ILE A 32 -0.71 -5.08 4.49
C ILE A 32 -1.53 -4.65 3.26
N VAL A 33 -2.44 -5.52 2.80
CA VAL A 33 -3.37 -5.21 1.70
C VAL A 33 -4.24 -3.99 2.06
N ASP A 34 -4.87 -4.00 3.24
CA ASP A 34 -5.65 -2.87 3.76
C ASP A 34 -4.85 -1.56 3.75
N ALA A 35 -3.60 -1.60 4.24
CA ALA A 35 -2.74 -0.43 4.35
C ALA A 35 -2.33 0.14 2.99
N ILE A 36 -2.10 -0.73 1.99
CA ILE A 36 -1.74 -0.29 0.64
C ILE A 36 -2.94 0.34 -0.07
N HIS A 37 -4.15 -0.20 0.09
CA HIS A 37 -5.37 0.47 -0.41
C HIS A 37 -5.53 1.86 0.21
N LEU A 38 -5.40 1.98 1.53
CA LEU A 38 -5.47 3.26 2.22
C LEU A 38 -4.40 4.25 1.71
N ALA A 39 -3.19 3.77 1.46
CA ALA A 39 -2.13 4.59 0.87
C ALA A 39 -2.51 5.07 -0.54
N ALA A 40 -3.06 4.19 -1.37
CA ALA A 40 -3.51 4.51 -2.73
C ALA A 40 -4.61 5.57 -2.73
N GLU A 41 -5.60 5.44 -1.83
CA GLU A 41 -6.67 6.43 -1.62
C GLU A 41 -6.11 7.80 -1.21
N ARG A 42 -5.18 7.82 -0.25
CA ARG A 42 -4.52 9.07 0.19
C ARG A 42 -3.73 9.73 -0.93
N MET A 43 -3.03 8.95 -1.75
CA MET A 43 -2.29 9.46 -2.91
C MET A 43 -3.22 9.99 -4.02
N ALA A 44 -4.43 9.42 -4.16
CA ALA A 44 -5.43 9.88 -5.12
C ALA A 44 -6.18 11.14 -4.62
N GLY A 45 -6.40 11.26 -3.30
CA GLY A 45 -7.21 12.31 -2.68
C GLY A 45 -6.44 13.51 -2.11
N SER A 46 -5.11 13.47 -2.02
CA SER A 46 -4.35 14.54 -1.34
C SER A 46 -3.00 14.79 -1.99
N LYS A 47 -2.89 15.90 -2.73
CA LYS A 47 -1.66 16.69 -2.69
C LYS A 47 -1.50 17.16 -1.24
N GLU A 48 -0.33 16.91 -0.66
CA GLU A 48 0.15 17.40 0.63
C GLU A 48 -0.22 16.58 1.88
N GLN A 49 0.77 15.78 2.33
CA GLN A 49 1.15 15.65 3.75
C GLN A 49 2.51 14.93 3.84
N GLY A 50 3.56 15.66 3.45
CA GLY A 50 4.91 15.35 3.88
C GLY A 50 5.11 15.89 5.30
N ALA A 51 4.69 15.16 6.34
CA ALA A 51 5.19 15.35 7.71
C ALA A 51 4.66 14.26 8.67
N ARG A 52 5.57 13.34 9.05
CA ARG A 52 5.77 12.88 10.43
C ARG A 52 4.62 12.10 11.10
N GLN A 53 4.77 10.78 11.16
CA GLN A 53 4.28 9.96 12.31
C GLN A 53 5.36 8.92 12.66
N ARG A 54 6.44 9.39 13.28
CA ARG A 54 7.22 8.60 14.23
C ARG A 54 6.94 9.22 15.59
N ALA A 55 6.25 8.49 16.45
CA ALA A 55 6.39 8.63 17.90
C ALA A 55 7.64 7.86 18.32
#